data_AF-A0A936DDS5-F1
#
_entry.id   AF-A0A936DDS5-F1
#
_cell.length_a   1.000
_cell.length_b   1.000
_cell.length_c   1.000
_cell.angle_alpha   90.00
_cell.angle_beta   90.00
_cell.angle_gamma   90.00
#
_symmetry.space_group_name_H-M   'P 1'
#
loop_
_entity.id
_entity.type
_entity.pdbx_description
1 polymer ?
#
loop_
_entity_poly.entity_id
_entity_poly.type
_entity_poly.pdbx_seq_one_letter_code
_entity_poly.pdbx_strand_id
1 'polypeptide(L)'
;MTVSLQPSAPSADETTTSEVLDYLALVEDYRVGLVDRLRGFGPAAAELALWVPDDDLVTSLRNLWDAAACAGREQLAIHLDDATLRGIDRGAVLDMAARFGAASLVEDDRGCTVLVRSMHAAALAETGGARSLPSSRSPRRGNVDPHGPAPVAAPPSNGSPYADALASAAADPWHARQLATRSGRRLVAAADDAMMLTLAVDPDSHVVDEAGFFGASAPEDVGMMESLCRIIEGLPLLEAADHGAIRLEHQLRARDSAPPVPGIVTPRAASEAFVRPTKLVRACLSRYRELNDYRERTNEFDEGPRETWSAMGAAARRQAVEEVLEDFALAHGGEAGDASLVSIEFDVRLVLRLCGELDGPDKPALCMVLERTLHERIDPRLEIYLEEVRDRNKLRRLAVVAPNP
;
A
#
# COMPACT_ATOMS: atom_id res chain seq x y z
N MET A 1 35.58 -75.88 23.17
CA MET A 1 35.82 -74.56 23.77
C MET A 1 34.84 -73.59 23.14
N THR A 2 33.94 -73.07 23.96
CA THR A 2 32.81 -72.21 23.61
C THR A 2 33.27 -70.75 23.61
N VAL A 3 33.12 -70.03 22.50
CA VAL A 3 33.33 -68.57 22.38
C VAL A 3 32.15 -68.06 21.54
N SER A 4 31.05 -67.64 22.16
CA SER A 4 30.72 -66.29 22.63
C SER A 4 30.61 -65.28 21.48
N LEU A 5 29.37 -65.11 20.99
CA LEU A 5 28.93 -64.04 20.09
C LEU A 5 28.56 -62.81 20.93
N GLN A 6 29.22 -61.68 20.70
CA GLN A 6 28.71 -60.37 21.11
C GLN A 6 27.87 -59.77 19.97
N PRO A 7 26.69 -59.18 20.27
CA PRO A 7 25.93 -58.42 19.29
C PRO A 7 26.43 -56.96 19.22
N SER A 8 26.62 -56.48 18.00
CA SER A 8 26.95 -55.09 17.69
C SER A 8 25.76 -54.17 18.01
N ALA A 9 26.04 -53.06 18.71
CA ALA A 9 25.08 -52.01 19.01
C ALA A 9 24.73 -51.17 17.75
N PRO A 10 23.50 -50.62 17.65
CA PRO A 10 23.11 -49.72 16.57
C PRO A 10 23.71 -48.32 16.76
N SER A 11 24.12 -47.72 15.64
CA SER A 11 24.67 -46.37 15.54
C SER A 11 23.62 -45.31 15.87
N ALA A 12 24.00 -44.35 16.73
CA ALA A 12 23.21 -43.17 17.03
C ALA A 12 23.12 -42.25 15.81
N ASP A 13 21.88 -41.91 15.44
CA ASP A 13 21.51 -41.00 14.35
C ASP A 13 21.70 -39.56 14.83
N GLU A 14 22.57 -38.79 14.15
CA GLU A 14 22.79 -37.37 14.40
C GLU A 14 21.52 -36.59 14.01
N THR A 15 20.68 -36.29 15.01
CA THR A 15 19.48 -35.48 14.81
C THR A 15 19.91 -34.01 14.73
N THR A 16 20.21 -33.53 13.53
CA THR A 16 20.31 -32.09 13.27
C THR A 16 18.96 -31.46 13.62
N THR A 17 18.90 -30.74 14.75
CA THR A 17 17.67 -30.09 15.23
C THR A 17 17.27 -29.01 14.23
N SER A 18 16.34 -29.36 13.32
CA SER A 18 15.68 -28.36 12.49
C SER A 18 14.91 -27.42 13.40
N GLU A 19 15.14 -26.13 13.28
CA GLU A 19 14.28 -25.11 13.88
C GLU A 19 12.84 -25.31 13.37
N VAL A 20 11.87 -25.29 14.28
CA VAL A 20 10.44 -25.38 13.96
C VAL A 20 9.91 -23.96 13.90
N LEU A 21 9.41 -23.55 12.74
CA LEU A 21 8.83 -22.23 12.55
C LEU A 21 7.34 -22.25 12.91
N ASP A 22 6.89 -21.26 13.66
CA ASP A 22 5.47 -21.04 13.94
C ASP A 22 4.84 -20.27 12.76
N TYR A 23 3.88 -20.89 12.07
CA TYR A 23 3.26 -20.28 10.90
C TYR A 23 2.51 -18.98 11.24
N LEU A 24 1.78 -18.95 12.35
CA LEU A 24 1.00 -17.77 12.72
C LEU A 24 1.93 -16.62 13.09
N ALA A 25 3.01 -16.90 13.82
CA ALA A 25 4.04 -15.91 14.11
C ALA A 25 4.68 -15.36 12.82
N LEU A 26 4.96 -16.22 11.83
CA LEU A 26 5.48 -15.79 10.53
C LEU A 26 4.51 -14.87 9.78
N VAL A 27 3.21 -15.19 9.79
CA VAL A 27 2.17 -14.34 9.15
C VAL A 27 2.04 -13.00 9.86
N GLU A 28 2.05 -12.99 11.19
CA GLU A 28 1.95 -11.76 11.98
C GLU A 28 3.21 -10.90 11.81
N ASP A 29 4.41 -11.49 11.83
CA ASP A 29 5.67 -10.80 11.55
C ASP A 29 5.66 -10.19 10.13
N TYR A 30 5.13 -10.94 9.14
CA TYR A 30 4.96 -10.41 7.79
C TYR A 30 4.00 -9.22 7.78
N ARG A 31 2.84 -9.31 8.42
CA ARG A 31 1.83 -8.23 8.48
C ARG A 31 2.35 -6.99 9.18
N VAL A 32 3.03 -7.16 10.32
CA VAL A 32 3.66 -6.08 11.07
C VAL A 32 4.75 -5.44 10.22
N GLY A 33 5.64 -6.25 9.64
CA GLY A 33 6.74 -5.73 8.82
C GLY A 33 6.30 -5.06 7.52
N LEU A 34 5.19 -5.49 6.89
CA LEU A 34 4.62 -4.82 5.71
C LEU A 34 4.23 -3.37 6.02
N VAL A 35 3.73 -3.14 7.23
CA VAL A 35 3.30 -1.81 7.69
C VAL A 35 4.46 -0.99 8.23
N ASP A 36 5.39 -1.64 8.94
CA ASP A 36 6.42 -0.95 9.73
C ASP A 36 7.80 -0.87 9.02
N ARG A 37 8.07 -1.70 7.99
CA ARG A 37 9.36 -1.76 7.27
C ARG A 37 9.16 -1.61 5.75
N LEU A 38 9.28 -0.38 5.26
CA LEU A 38 9.07 -0.06 3.83
C LEU A 38 10.24 -0.42 2.90
N ARG A 39 11.42 -0.79 3.44
CA ARG A 39 12.59 -1.23 2.65
C ARG A 39 13.33 -2.36 3.35
N GLY A 40 13.84 -3.32 2.58
CA GLY A 40 14.56 -4.49 3.10
C GLY A 40 13.66 -5.45 3.87
N PHE A 41 12.34 -5.35 3.67
CA PHE A 41 11.37 -6.26 4.24
C PHE A 41 11.49 -7.65 3.60
N GLY A 42 11.48 -8.64 4.46
CA GLY A 42 11.40 -10.07 4.19
C GLY A 42 11.03 -10.76 5.50
N PRO A 43 10.48 -11.98 5.45
CA PRO A 43 10.20 -12.75 6.66
C PRO A 43 11.45 -12.92 7.54
N ALA A 44 11.21 -13.23 8.82
CA ALA A 44 12.27 -13.38 9.83
C ALA A 44 13.39 -14.35 9.41
N ALA A 45 13.08 -15.31 8.54
CA ALA A 45 14.03 -16.19 7.89
C ALA A 45 14.39 -15.66 6.49
N ALA A 46 15.67 -15.36 6.25
CA ALA A 46 16.17 -14.88 4.96
C ALA A 46 15.85 -15.86 3.80
N GLU A 47 15.71 -17.14 4.13
CA GLU A 47 15.38 -18.22 3.21
C GLU A 47 13.89 -18.21 2.78
N LEU A 48 13.06 -17.38 3.42
CA LEU A 48 11.67 -17.18 3.03
C LEU A 48 11.47 -15.85 2.29
N ALA A 49 12.54 -15.17 1.83
CA ALA A 49 12.44 -13.86 1.18
C ALA A 49 11.44 -13.77 0.00
N LEU A 50 11.10 -14.90 -0.64
CA LEU A 50 10.14 -15.00 -1.74
C LEU A 50 8.72 -15.37 -1.29
N TRP A 51 8.53 -15.68 0.00
CA TRP A 51 7.24 -16.06 0.55
C TRP A 51 6.38 -14.82 0.83
N VAL A 52 5.12 -14.89 0.38
CA VAL A 52 4.06 -13.94 0.68
C VAL A 52 2.88 -14.76 1.19
N PRO A 53 2.36 -14.47 2.40
CA PRO A 53 1.20 -15.17 2.94
C PRO A 53 -0.05 -14.86 2.10
N ASP A 54 -0.91 -15.86 1.95
CA ASP A 54 -2.20 -15.77 1.26
C ASP A 54 -3.36 -15.93 2.27
N ASP A 55 -4.53 -15.36 1.96
CA ASP A 55 -5.74 -15.53 2.77
C ASP A 55 -6.24 -16.99 2.74
N ASP A 56 -5.97 -17.72 1.64
CA ASP A 56 -6.17 -19.16 1.56
C ASP A 56 -4.95 -19.90 2.16
N LEU A 57 -5.14 -20.58 3.30
CA LEU A 57 -4.06 -21.26 4.02
C LEU A 57 -3.32 -22.28 3.14
N VAL A 58 -4.05 -23.02 2.29
CA VAL A 58 -3.46 -24.04 1.41
C VAL A 58 -2.50 -23.38 0.42
N THR A 59 -2.93 -22.32 -0.24
CA THR A 59 -2.10 -21.52 -1.14
C THR A 59 -0.90 -20.91 -0.42
N SER A 60 -1.12 -20.36 0.79
CA SER A 60 -0.06 -19.77 1.61
C SER A 60 1.03 -20.78 1.98
N LEU A 61 0.66 -21.98 2.45
CA LEU A 61 1.61 -23.05 2.82
C LEU A 61 2.37 -23.58 1.60
N ARG A 62 1.69 -23.74 0.46
CA ARG A 62 2.33 -24.12 -0.80
C ARG A 62 3.41 -23.13 -1.20
N ASN A 63 3.09 -21.83 -1.18
CA ASN A 63 4.04 -20.77 -1.53
C ASN A 63 5.20 -20.72 -0.54
N LEU A 64 4.95 -21.06 0.74
CA LEU A 64 5.98 -21.12 1.78
C LEU A 64 7.01 -22.23 1.52
N TRP A 65 6.56 -23.46 1.26
CA TRP A 65 7.48 -24.56 0.93
C TRP A 65 8.22 -24.32 -0.38
N ASP A 66 7.55 -23.75 -1.37
CA ASP A 66 8.19 -23.39 -2.64
C ASP A 66 9.29 -22.34 -2.46
N ALA A 67 9.03 -21.29 -1.67
CA ALA A 67 10.01 -20.27 -1.33
C ALA A 67 11.22 -20.87 -0.61
N ALA A 68 10.98 -21.75 0.38
CA ALA A 68 12.05 -22.44 1.12
C ALA A 68 12.89 -23.34 0.20
N ALA A 69 12.25 -24.09 -0.70
CA ALA A 69 12.94 -24.92 -1.67
C ALA A 69 13.75 -24.09 -2.68
N CYS A 70 13.21 -22.96 -3.16
CA CYS A 70 13.91 -22.03 -4.04
C CYS A 70 15.12 -21.38 -3.37
N ALA A 71 15.07 -21.17 -2.05
CA ALA A 71 16.20 -20.72 -1.25
C ALA A 71 17.23 -21.82 -0.97
N GLY A 72 16.99 -23.06 -1.39
CA GLY A 72 17.90 -24.20 -1.22
C GLY A 72 17.90 -24.81 0.18
N ARG A 73 16.79 -24.68 0.94
CA ARG A 73 16.62 -25.41 2.20
C ARG A 73 16.54 -26.91 1.92
N GLU A 74 17.24 -27.72 2.70
CA GLU A 74 17.12 -29.19 2.64
C GLU A 74 15.94 -29.71 3.46
N GLN A 75 15.54 -28.98 4.50
CA GLN A 75 14.41 -29.35 5.35
C GLN A 75 13.74 -28.10 5.94
N LEU A 76 12.44 -28.22 6.21
CA LEU A 76 11.65 -27.20 6.89
C LEU A 76 10.57 -27.84 7.77
N ALA A 77 10.52 -27.43 9.03
CA ALA A 77 9.47 -27.80 9.96
C ALA A 77 8.58 -26.59 10.26
N ILE A 78 7.27 -26.75 10.11
CA ILE A 78 6.28 -25.70 10.36
C ILE A 78 5.26 -26.21 11.35
N HIS A 79 5.02 -25.45 12.42
CA HIS A 79 3.93 -25.69 13.36
C HIS A 79 2.68 -24.92 12.94
N LEU A 80 1.55 -25.62 12.94
CA LEU A 80 0.21 -25.13 12.63
C LEU A 80 -0.67 -25.40 13.84
N ASP A 81 -1.17 -24.33 14.48
CA ASP A 81 -2.07 -24.49 15.62
C ASP A 81 -3.46 -24.98 15.18
N ASP A 82 -4.24 -25.50 16.13
CA ASP A 82 -5.59 -26.00 15.86
C ASP A 82 -6.56 -24.92 15.35
N ALA A 83 -6.31 -23.65 15.67
CA ALA A 83 -7.12 -22.54 15.19
C ALA A 83 -6.90 -22.31 13.69
N THR A 84 -5.65 -22.38 13.24
CA THR A 84 -5.21 -22.23 11.85
C THR A 84 -5.70 -23.40 11.01
N LEU A 85 -5.70 -24.62 11.55
CA LEU A 85 -6.16 -25.83 10.87
C LEU A 85 -7.70 -25.98 10.81
N ARG A 86 -8.46 -25.04 11.35
CA ARG A 86 -9.92 -25.17 11.44
C ARG A 86 -10.56 -25.33 10.06
N GLY A 87 -11.17 -26.49 9.83
CA GLY A 87 -11.85 -26.80 8.57
C GLY A 87 -10.94 -27.31 7.46
N ILE A 88 -9.66 -27.59 7.77
CA ILE A 88 -8.68 -28.11 6.83
C ILE A 88 -8.33 -29.54 7.22
N ASP A 89 -8.33 -30.42 6.23
CA ASP A 89 -7.92 -31.81 6.43
C ASP A 89 -6.39 -31.89 6.58
N ARG A 90 -5.94 -32.41 7.73
CA ARG A 90 -4.51 -32.61 8.03
C ARG A 90 -3.85 -33.58 7.05
N GLY A 91 -4.61 -34.57 6.54
CA GLY A 91 -4.16 -35.48 5.48
C GLY A 91 -3.83 -34.72 4.20
N ALA A 92 -4.74 -33.84 3.75
CA ALA A 92 -4.51 -32.98 2.60
C ALA A 92 -3.29 -32.06 2.75
N VAL A 93 -3.02 -31.54 3.96
CA VAL A 93 -1.82 -30.74 4.22
C VAL A 93 -0.55 -31.58 4.07
N LEU A 94 -0.55 -32.81 4.61
CA LEU A 94 0.59 -33.73 4.48
C LEU A 94 0.82 -34.13 3.01
N ASP A 95 -0.24 -34.45 2.26
CA ASP A 95 -0.16 -34.80 0.84
C ASP A 95 0.38 -33.63 0.01
N MET A 96 -0.04 -32.40 0.33
CA MET A 96 0.49 -31.19 -0.30
C MET A 96 1.98 -31.01 0.01
N ALA A 97 2.39 -31.17 1.27
CA ALA A 97 3.78 -31.06 1.69
C ALA A 97 4.67 -32.11 1.02
N ALA A 98 4.15 -33.32 0.80
CA ALA A 98 4.86 -34.41 0.14
C ALA A 98 5.24 -34.10 -1.33
N ARG A 99 4.60 -33.10 -1.96
CA ARG A 99 4.97 -32.62 -3.30
C ARG A 99 6.29 -31.86 -3.34
N PHE A 100 6.78 -31.43 -2.18
CA PHE A 100 8.01 -30.67 -2.03
C PHE A 100 9.14 -31.49 -1.43
N GLY A 101 8.90 -32.74 -1.02
CA GLY A 101 9.92 -33.56 -0.35
C GLY A 101 9.33 -34.73 0.43
N ALA A 102 10.16 -35.41 1.21
CA ALA A 102 9.69 -36.43 2.15
C ALA A 102 9.01 -35.73 3.34
N ALA A 103 7.68 -35.73 3.34
CA ALA A 103 6.88 -35.07 4.36
C ALA A 103 6.47 -36.02 5.48
N SER A 104 6.40 -35.49 6.70
CA SER A 104 5.88 -36.16 7.88
C SER A 104 5.10 -35.16 8.71
N LEU A 105 4.08 -35.65 9.42
CA LEU A 105 3.22 -34.85 10.28
C LEU A 105 3.24 -35.48 11.67
N VAL A 106 3.50 -34.65 12.68
CA VAL A 106 3.45 -35.02 14.10
C VAL A 106 2.37 -34.18 14.75
N GLU A 107 1.41 -34.81 15.40
CA GLU A 107 0.36 -34.14 16.16
C GLU A 107 0.79 -33.98 17.62
N ASP A 108 0.39 -32.86 18.22
CA ASP A 108 0.52 -32.59 19.64
C ASP A 108 -0.74 -31.92 20.19
N ASP A 109 -0.75 -31.59 21.48
CA ASP A 109 -1.91 -30.97 22.14
C ASP A 109 -2.21 -29.52 21.67
N ARG A 110 -1.38 -28.95 20.78
CA ARG A 110 -1.49 -27.56 20.31
C ARG A 110 -1.77 -27.46 18.81
N GLY A 111 -1.62 -28.55 18.06
CA GLY A 111 -1.90 -28.62 16.65
C GLY A 111 -1.08 -29.71 15.96
N CYS A 112 -0.45 -29.37 14.84
CA CYS A 112 0.48 -30.28 14.18
C CYS A 112 1.74 -29.59 13.67
N THR A 113 2.83 -30.34 13.62
CA THR A 113 4.07 -29.94 12.97
C THR A 113 4.27 -30.75 11.70
N VAL A 114 4.39 -30.06 10.57
CA VAL A 114 4.69 -30.64 9.26
C VAL A 114 6.17 -30.44 8.98
N LEU A 115 6.91 -31.54 8.86
CA LEU A 115 8.32 -31.55 8.49
C LEU A 115 8.48 -32.08 7.08
N VAL A 116 9.08 -31.28 6.20
CA VAL A 116 9.48 -31.68 4.84
C VAL A 116 11.00 -31.81 4.81
N ARG A 117 11.51 -32.96 4.35
CA ARG A 117 12.95 -33.22 4.15
C ARG A 117 13.27 -33.44 2.69
N SER A 118 14.54 -33.26 2.33
CA SER A 118 15.02 -33.35 0.95
C SER A 118 14.18 -32.48 0.02
N MET A 119 14.03 -31.21 0.42
CA MET A 119 13.11 -30.32 -0.26
C MET A 119 13.53 -30.07 -1.70
N HIS A 120 12.55 -29.96 -2.58
CA HIS A 120 12.72 -29.60 -3.97
C HIS A 120 11.57 -28.69 -4.40
N ALA A 121 11.85 -27.76 -5.32
CA ALA A 121 10.80 -26.93 -5.89
C ALA A 121 9.80 -27.85 -6.59
N ALA A 122 8.52 -27.73 -6.23
CA ALA A 122 7.50 -28.52 -6.88
C ALA A 122 7.51 -28.17 -8.36
N ALA A 123 7.64 -29.18 -9.23
CA ALA A 123 7.51 -28.93 -10.66
C ALA A 123 6.17 -28.23 -10.90
N LEU A 124 6.20 -27.09 -11.61
CA LEU A 124 5.05 -26.27 -12.02
C LEU A 124 4.08 -27.01 -12.97
N ALA A 125 4.00 -28.33 -12.89
CA ALA A 125 2.98 -29.13 -13.52
C ALA A 125 1.72 -29.05 -12.63
N GLU A 126 0.82 -28.12 -12.97
CA GLU A 126 -0.66 -28.31 -13.01
C GLU A 126 -1.50 -27.03 -12.84
N THR A 127 -0.91 -25.86 -12.58
CA THR A 127 -1.69 -24.60 -12.57
C THR A 127 -1.44 -23.78 -13.84
N GLY A 128 -2.37 -23.90 -14.80
CA GLY A 128 -2.43 -23.02 -15.97
C GLY A 128 -2.68 -21.57 -15.55
N GLY A 129 -1.61 -20.81 -15.31
CA GLY A 129 -1.73 -19.40 -14.93
C GLY A 129 -0.44 -18.60 -14.72
N ALA A 130 0.75 -19.21 -14.67
CA ALA A 130 1.99 -18.43 -14.49
C ALA A 130 2.74 -18.27 -15.83
N ARG A 131 2.78 -17.04 -16.36
CA ARG A 131 3.69 -16.67 -17.44
C ARG A 131 5.13 -16.93 -16.97
N SER A 132 5.85 -17.80 -17.68
CA SER A 132 7.28 -18.00 -17.48
C SER A 132 8.02 -16.68 -17.64
N LEU A 133 8.59 -16.17 -16.54
CA LEU A 133 9.59 -15.11 -16.61
C LEU A 133 10.91 -15.72 -17.11
N PRO A 134 11.65 -15.02 -17.97
CA PRO A 134 12.91 -15.53 -18.50
C PRO A 134 13.93 -15.70 -17.37
N SER A 135 14.60 -16.86 -17.42
CA SER A 135 15.75 -17.27 -16.60
C SER A 135 16.69 -16.12 -16.27
N SER A 136 16.99 -16.00 -14.98
CA SER A 136 17.90 -15.03 -14.38
C SER A 136 19.28 -15.05 -15.03
N ARG A 137 19.81 -13.84 -15.26
CA ARG A 137 21.24 -13.59 -15.41
C ARG A 137 21.95 -13.96 -14.11
N SER A 138 23.10 -14.62 -14.22
CA SER A 138 23.99 -14.93 -13.10
C SER A 138 24.25 -13.69 -12.22
N PRO A 139 24.42 -13.88 -10.89
CA PRO A 139 24.69 -12.77 -9.98
C PRO A 139 26.02 -12.11 -10.37
N ARG A 140 25.95 -10.85 -10.80
CA ARG A 140 27.15 -10.01 -10.91
C ARG A 140 27.71 -9.84 -9.51
N ARG A 141 28.95 -10.30 -9.30
CA ARG A 141 29.78 -9.90 -8.16
C ARG A 141 29.74 -8.38 -8.05
N GLY A 142 29.15 -7.89 -6.95
CA GLY A 142 29.05 -6.46 -6.68
C GLY A 142 30.45 -5.86 -6.53
N ASN A 143 30.77 -4.89 -7.38
CA ASN A 143 31.73 -3.86 -7.01
C ASN A 143 31.08 -3.06 -5.88
N VAL A 144 31.78 -3.00 -4.74
CA VAL A 144 31.43 -2.14 -3.63
C VAL A 144 31.54 -0.70 -4.12
N ASP A 145 30.41 0.00 -4.22
CA ASP A 145 30.40 1.44 -4.46
C ASP A 145 31.08 2.13 -3.26
N PRO A 146 32.15 2.90 -3.45
CA PRO A 146 32.85 3.61 -2.36
C PRO A 146 32.06 4.81 -1.85
N HIS A 147 30.88 5.10 -2.41
CA HIS A 147 29.95 6.10 -1.95
C HIS A 147 28.74 5.39 -1.34
N GLY A 148 28.90 4.94 -0.10
CA GLY A 148 27.77 4.60 0.75
C GLY A 148 26.77 5.76 0.79
N PRO A 149 25.46 5.49 0.94
CA PRO A 149 24.46 6.54 0.99
C PRO A 149 24.87 7.53 2.08
N ALA A 150 25.06 8.79 1.66
CA ALA A 150 25.33 9.87 2.60
C ALA A 150 24.24 9.85 3.67
N PRO A 151 24.58 9.95 4.97
CA PRO A 151 23.58 10.01 6.01
C PRO A 151 22.65 11.18 5.71
N VAL A 152 21.37 10.87 5.48
CA VAL A 152 20.32 11.89 5.35
C VAL A 152 20.31 12.64 6.66
N ALA A 153 20.76 13.88 6.65
CA ALA A 153 20.73 14.74 7.83
C ALA A 153 19.28 14.80 8.33
N ALA A 154 19.08 14.45 9.59
CA ALA A 154 17.77 14.59 10.23
C ALA A 154 17.32 16.05 10.08
N PRO A 155 16.10 16.31 9.57
CA PRO A 155 15.60 17.67 9.48
C PRO A 155 15.53 18.27 10.88
N PRO A 156 16.03 19.50 11.08
CA PRO A 156 15.80 20.21 12.33
C PRO A 156 14.35 20.71 12.35
N SER A 157 13.48 20.12 13.17
CA SER A 157 12.30 20.83 13.65
C SER A 157 11.91 20.34 15.05
N ASN A 158 12.03 21.26 16.01
CA ASN A 158 11.47 21.10 17.35
C ASN A 158 9.93 21.18 17.26
N GLY A 159 9.27 20.10 16.83
CA GLY A 159 7.81 20.02 16.76
C GLY A 159 7.29 18.97 15.77
N SER A 160 6.10 18.44 16.04
CA SER A 160 5.34 17.59 15.12
C SER A 160 5.02 18.36 13.82
N PRO A 161 5.21 17.79 12.62
CA PRO A 161 4.89 18.47 11.35
C PRO A 161 3.39 18.73 11.15
N TYR A 162 2.56 18.30 12.11
CA TYR A 162 1.10 18.44 12.12
C TYR A 162 0.61 19.50 13.12
N ALA A 163 1.49 20.00 14.00
CA ALA A 163 1.08 20.75 15.19
C ALA A 163 0.25 22.00 14.87
N ASP A 164 0.67 22.80 13.88
CA ASP A 164 -0.01 24.03 13.51
C ASP A 164 -1.39 23.76 12.90
N ALA A 165 -1.48 22.76 12.02
CA ALA A 165 -2.74 22.37 11.38
C ALA A 165 -3.74 21.81 12.41
N LEU A 166 -3.26 20.98 13.35
CA LEU A 166 -4.07 20.44 14.43
C LEU A 166 -4.54 21.53 15.40
N ALA A 167 -3.66 22.45 15.79
CA ALA A 167 -4.02 23.58 16.63
C ALA A 167 -5.06 24.49 15.95
N SER A 168 -4.92 24.73 14.66
CA SER A 168 -5.88 25.51 13.87
C SER A 168 -7.24 24.82 13.80
N ALA A 169 -7.29 23.51 13.55
CA ALA A 169 -8.53 22.75 13.53
C ALA A 169 -9.21 22.70 14.91
N ALA A 170 -8.41 22.60 15.99
CA ALA A 170 -8.93 22.54 17.36
C ALA A 170 -9.47 23.86 17.90
N ALA A 171 -9.15 25.00 17.28
CA ALA A 171 -9.55 26.31 17.76
C ALA A 171 -11.08 26.55 17.67
N ASP A 172 -11.74 25.94 16.69
CA ASP A 172 -13.20 26.03 16.49
C ASP A 172 -13.74 24.72 15.87
N PRO A 173 -13.94 23.66 16.68
CA PRO A 173 -14.29 22.34 16.18
C PRO A 173 -15.80 22.22 15.93
N TRP A 174 -16.23 22.47 14.69
CA TRP A 174 -17.63 22.40 14.27
C TRP A 174 -18.26 21.01 14.47
N HIS A 175 -17.46 19.95 14.31
CA HIS A 175 -17.92 18.56 14.38
C HIS A 175 -17.83 17.97 15.78
N ALA A 176 -17.41 18.74 16.80
CA ALA A 176 -17.38 18.30 18.21
C ALA A 176 -18.79 18.21 18.82
N ARG A 177 -19.60 17.30 18.27
CA ARG A 177 -21.00 17.07 18.64
C ARG A 177 -21.39 15.63 18.37
N GLN A 178 -22.37 15.15 19.12
CA GLN A 178 -23.06 13.91 18.81
C GLN A 178 -24.14 14.16 17.76
N LEU A 179 -24.13 13.38 16.68
CA LEU A 179 -25.19 13.45 15.68
C LEU A 179 -26.48 12.81 16.20
N ALA A 180 -27.62 13.42 15.85
CA ALA A 180 -28.95 12.88 16.13
C ALA A 180 -29.46 12.07 14.93
N THR A 181 -30.28 11.05 15.20
CA THR A 181 -30.95 10.28 14.15
C THR A 181 -31.85 11.19 13.30
N ARG A 182 -31.75 11.08 11.98
CA ARG A 182 -32.60 11.79 11.01
C ARG A 182 -33.28 10.81 10.06
N SER A 183 -34.45 11.20 9.56
CA SER A 183 -35.17 10.41 8.56
C SER A 183 -34.34 10.28 7.27
N GLY A 184 -34.29 9.07 6.69
CA GLY A 184 -33.56 8.81 5.44
C GLY A 184 -32.04 8.66 5.58
N ARG A 185 -31.51 8.69 6.80
CA ARG A 185 -30.08 8.47 7.07
C ARG A 185 -29.85 7.35 8.07
N ARG A 186 -28.73 6.66 7.91
CA ARG A 186 -28.26 5.62 8.81
C ARG A 186 -27.20 6.21 9.73
N LEU A 187 -27.56 6.35 11.00
CA LEU A 187 -26.62 6.77 12.03
C LEU A 187 -25.80 5.56 12.49
N VAL A 188 -24.48 5.63 12.31
CA VAL A 188 -23.52 4.66 12.85
C VAL A 188 -22.57 5.35 13.82
N ALA A 189 -22.11 4.60 14.81
CA ALA A 189 -21.22 5.12 15.83
C ALA A 189 -20.18 4.05 16.21
N ALA A 190 -18.97 4.49 16.49
CA ALA A 190 -17.90 3.67 17.02
C ALA A 190 -17.16 4.43 18.12
N ALA A 191 -16.76 3.71 19.17
CA ALA A 191 -16.05 4.28 20.31
C ALA A 191 -14.69 3.61 20.51
N ASP A 192 -13.75 4.41 21.00
CA ASP A 192 -12.43 3.99 21.49
C ASP A 192 -12.16 4.76 22.79
N ASP A 193 -12.22 4.05 23.92
CA ASP A 193 -12.25 4.63 25.27
C ASP A 193 -13.34 5.71 25.44
N ALA A 194 -12.93 6.94 25.73
CA ALA A 194 -13.83 8.08 25.90
C ALA A 194 -14.22 8.74 24.56
N MET A 195 -13.49 8.46 23.48
CA MET A 195 -13.70 9.10 22.19
C MET A 195 -14.71 8.32 21.34
N MET A 196 -15.65 9.01 20.71
CA MET A 196 -16.60 8.40 19.78
C MET A 196 -16.65 9.18 18.47
N LEU A 197 -16.73 8.45 17.36
CA LEU A 197 -17.06 8.96 16.04
C LEU A 197 -18.49 8.54 15.71
N THR A 198 -19.28 9.47 15.17
CA THR A 198 -20.65 9.27 14.70
C THR A 198 -20.77 9.74 13.27
N LEU A 199 -21.37 8.93 12.40
CA LEU A 199 -21.55 9.23 10.98
C LEU A 199 -23.03 9.06 10.61
N ALA A 200 -23.60 10.05 9.93
CA ALA A 200 -24.88 9.92 9.25
C ALA A 200 -24.60 9.56 7.78
N VAL A 201 -25.02 8.36 7.37
CA VAL A 201 -24.69 7.80 6.06
C VAL A 201 -25.96 7.64 5.23
N ASP A 202 -25.92 8.06 3.98
CA ASP A 202 -26.97 7.78 3.01
C ASP A 202 -27.01 6.26 2.71
N PRO A 203 -28.13 5.54 2.96
CA PRO A 203 -28.22 4.11 2.67
C PRO A 203 -28.20 3.77 1.17
N ASP A 204 -28.55 4.72 0.29
CA ASP A 204 -28.68 4.48 -1.15
C ASP A 204 -27.36 4.72 -1.89
N SER A 205 -26.60 5.75 -1.51
CA SER A 205 -25.31 6.09 -2.12
C SER A 205 -24.10 5.67 -1.28
N HIS A 206 -24.32 5.24 -0.04
CA HIS A 206 -23.28 4.91 0.94
C HIS A 206 -22.34 6.07 1.30
N VAL A 207 -22.71 7.31 0.94
CA VAL A 207 -21.95 8.53 1.22
C VAL A 207 -22.15 8.98 2.67
N VAL A 208 -21.07 9.47 3.29
CA VAL A 208 -21.11 10.13 4.60
C VAL A 208 -21.65 11.55 4.40
N ASP A 209 -22.87 11.78 4.83
CA ASP A 209 -23.51 13.09 4.75
C ASP A 209 -23.02 14.04 5.83
N GLU A 210 -22.92 13.54 7.06
CA GLU A 210 -22.44 14.31 8.21
C GLU A 210 -21.59 13.42 9.10
N ALA A 211 -20.53 14.01 9.65
CA ALA A 211 -19.68 13.42 10.67
C ALA A 211 -19.74 14.24 11.96
N GLY A 212 -19.50 13.58 13.08
CA GLY A 212 -19.41 14.23 14.38
C GLY A 212 -18.62 13.36 15.34
N PHE A 213 -17.92 13.99 16.27
CA PHE A 213 -17.17 13.29 17.30
C PHE A 213 -17.48 13.86 18.68
N PHE A 214 -17.28 13.04 19.71
CA PHE A 214 -17.33 13.51 21.09
C PHE A 214 -16.30 12.80 21.97
N GLY A 215 -16.00 13.40 23.13
CA GLY A 215 -15.13 12.83 24.16
C GLY A 215 -13.63 13.05 23.95
N ALA A 216 -13.23 13.68 22.84
CA ALA A 216 -11.89 14.24 22.68
C ALA A 216 -11.69 15.44 23.63
N SER A 217 -10.61 15.44 24.42
CA SER A 217 -10.33 16.50 25.39
C SER A 217 -8.97 17.17 25.17
N ALA A 218 -7.98 16.45 24.64
CA ALA A 218 -6.70 17.02 24.25
C ALA A 218 -6.85 17.83 22.95
N PRO A 219 -6.24 19.03 22.83
CA PRO A 219 -6.32 19.83 21.60
C PRO A 219 -5.87 19.08 20.34
N GLU A 220 -4.86 18.21 20.46
CA GLU A 220 -4.38 17.37 19.36
C GLU A 220 -5.46 16.38 18.88
N ASP A 221 -6.11 15.68 19.82
CA ASP A 221 -7.22 14.77 19.55
C ASP A 221 -8.42 15.50 18.90
N VAL A 222 -8.76 16.69 19.42
CA VAL A 222 -9.83 17.53 18.88
C VAL A 222 -9.51 17.95 17.44
N GLY A 223 -8.30 18.46 17.19
CA GLY A 223 -7.87 18.89 15.87
C GLY A 223 -7.81 17.74 14.86
N MET A 224 -7.42 16.55 15.32
CA MET A 224 -7.36 15.33 14.51
C MET A 224 -8.76 14.87 14.09
N MET A 225 -9.68 14.78 15.04
CA MET A 225 -11.04 14.33 14.77
C MET A 225 -11.86 15.36 13.99
N GLU A 226 -11.66 16.65 14.26
CA GLU A 226 -12.27 17.74 13.47
C GLU A 226 -11.81 17.66 12.01
N SER A 227 -10.51 17.50 11.78
CA SER A 227 -9.94 17.38 10.43
C SER A 227 -10.41 16.10 9.74
N LEU A 228 -10.48 14.96 10.45
CA LEU A 228 -11.02 13.72 9.90
C LEU A 228 -12.47 13.91 9.44
N CYS A 229 -13.33 14.50 10.28
CA CYS A 229 -14.75 14.72 9.95
C CYS A 229 -14.90 15.53 8.67
N ARG A 230 -14.14 16.63 8.53
CA ARG A 230 -14.14 17.46 7.31
C ARG A 230 -13.74 16.70 6.05
N ILE A 231 -12.82 15.75 6.17
CA ILE A 231 -12.30 14.97 5.03
C ILE A 231 -13.29 13.91 4.58
N ILE A 232 -13.95 13.23 5.53
CA ILE A 232 -14.78 12.07 5.22
C ILE A 232 -16.19 12.45 4.80
N GLU A 233 -16.68 13.63 5.16
CA GLU A 233 -17.95 14.15 4.66
C GLU A 233 -17.92 14.29 3.13
N GLY A 234 -18.96 13.80 2.46
CA GLY A 234 -19.06 13.73 1.01
C GLY A 234 -18.38 12.52 0.36
N LEU A 235 -17.64 11.71 1.12
CA LEU A 235 -17.02 10.48 0.61
C LEU A 235 -17.91 9.26 0.84
N PRO A 236 -17.87 8.25 -0.05
CA PRO A 236 -18.38 6.91 0.27
C PRO A 236 -17.75 6.39 1.56
N LEU A 237 -18.52 5.71 2.40
CA LEU A 237 -18.04 5.22 3.69
C LEU A 237 -16.86 4.24 3.54
N LEU A 238 -16.81 3.48 2.44
CA LEU A 238 -15.68 2.61 2.11
C LEU A 238 -14.40 3.42 1.84
N GLU A 239 -14.50 4.50 1.04
CA GLU A 239 -13.40 5.44 0.79
C GLU A 239 -12.92 6.11 2.08
N ALA A 240 -13.85 6.58 2.92
CA ALA A 240 -13.51 7.16 4.21
C ALA A 240 -12.72 6.17 5.10
N ALA A 241 -13.08 4.89 5.08
CA ALA A 241 -12.43 3.86 5.90
C ALA A 241 -11.06 3.40 5.37
N ASP A 242 -10.90 3.38 4.05
CA ASP A 242 -9.68 2.90 3.40
C ASP A 242 -8.64 4.02 3.23
N HIS A 243 -9.08 5.22 2.83
CA HIS A 243 -8.21 6.34 2.48
C HIS A 243 -8.37 7.58 3.35
N GLY A 244 -9.37 7.67 4.23
CA GLY A 244 -9.61 8.85 5.07
C GLY A 244 -8.40 9.27 5.91
N ALA A 245 -7.71 8.30 6.53
CA ALA A 245 -6.49 8.58 7.30
C ALA A 245 -5.30 8.99 6.43
N ILE A 246 -5.21 8.48 5.19
CA ILE A 246 -4.17 8.86 4.21
C ILE A 246 -4.37 10.31 3.78
N ARG A 247 -5.61 10.67 3.43
CA ARG A 247 -5.99 12.05 3.11
C ARG A 247 -5.72 12.99 4.29
N LEU A 248 -6.04 12.54 5.51
CA LEU A 248 -5.80 13.29 6.75
C LEU A 248 -4.32 13.57 6.99
N GLU A 249 -3.45 12.57 6.88
CA GLU A 249 -2.00 12.78 7.00
C GLU A 249 -1.48 13.77 5.98
N HIS A 250 -1.88 13.59 4.71
CA HIS A 250 -1.44 14.46 3.62
C HIS A 250 -1.87 15.91 3.83
N GLN A 251 -3.11 16.14 4.29
CA GLN A 251 -3.66 17.48 4.50
C GLN A 251 -3.04 18.17 5.72
N LEU A 252 -2.77 17.45 6.80
CA LEU A 252 -2.22 18.02 8.04
C LEU A 252 -0.72 18.31 7.95
N ARG A 253 0.01 17.60 7.08
CA ARG A 253 1.46 17.76 6.98
C ARG A 253 1.82 19.15 6.44
N ALA A 254 2.69 19.85 7.18
CA ALA A 254 3.27 21.10 6.70
C ALA A 254 4.00 20.89 5.36
N ARG A 255 3.64 21.70 4.35
CA ARG A 255 4.09 21.50 2.95
C ARG A 255 5.60 21.63 2.77
N ASP A 256 6.23 22.51 3.54
CA ASP A 256 7.68 22.76 3.50
C ASP A 256 8.46 21.87 4.48
N SER A 257 7.78 20.94 5.16
CA SER A 257 8.44 20.00 6.06
C SER A 257 9.05 18.83 5.28
N ALA A 258 10.19 18.35 5.76
CA ALA A 258 10.71 17.07 5.31
C ALA A 258 9.69 15.95 5.62
N PRO A 259 9.64 14.90 4.80
CA PRO A 259 8.72 13.79 5.05
C PRO A 259 8.99 13.19 6.44
N PRO A 260 7.93 12.82 7.18
CA PRO A 260 8.05 12.33 8.56
C PRO A 260 8.81 11.01 8.65
N VAL A 261 8.77 10.22 7.56
CA VAL A 261 9.51 8.97 7.40
C VAL A 261 10.11 8.88 6.00
N PRO A 262 11.25 8.17 5.83
CA PRO A 262 11.81 7.93 4.51
C PRO A 262 10.92 6.97 3.69
N GLY A 263 10.68 7.30 2.42
CA GLY A 263 9.94 6.44 1.49
C GLY A 263 8.44 6.74 1.44
N ILE A 264 7.60 5.71 1.35
CA ILE A 264 6.14 5.84 1.26
C ILE A 264 5.61 6.25 2.63
N VAL A 265 4.97 7.42 2.71
CA VAL A 265 4.37 7.87 3.97
C VAL A 265 3.01 7.18 4.14
N THR A 266 2.87 6.34 5.17
CA THR A 266 1.58 5.82 5.62
C THR A 266 1.20 6.51 6.93
N PRO A 267 -0.10 6.70 7.24
CA PRO A 267 -0.51 7.43 8.44
C PRO A 267 0.11 6.86 9.72
N ARG A 268 0.10 5.53 9.87
CA ARG A 268 0.67 4.85 11.04
C ARG A 268 2.19 5.02 11.14
N ALA A 269 2.91 4.89 10.02
CA ALA A 269 4.36 5.10 10.02
C ALA A 269 4.72 6.57 10.30
N ALA A 270 3.86 7.50 9.88
CA ALA A 270 4.07 8.92 10.05
C ALA A 270 3.87 9.38 11.51
N SER A 271 2.83 8.88 12.19
CA SER A 271 2.59 9.13 13.63
C SER A 271 1.57 8.16 14.22
N GLU A 272 1.75 7.78 15.49
CA GLU A 272 0.74 6.99 16.24
C GLU A 272 -0.60 7.73 16.39
N ALA A 273 -0.61 9.07 16.28
CA ALA A 273 -1.81 9.88 16.39
C ALA A 273 -2.89 9.52 15.35
N PHE A 274 -2.51 8.92 14.21
CA PHE A 274 -3.46 8.50 13.16
C PHE A 274 -4.11 7.13 13.42
N VAL A 275 -3.64 6.36 14.41
CA VAL A 275 -4.16 5.01 14.69
C VAL A 275 -5.63 5.07 15.13
N ARG A 276 -5.95 5.97 16.08
CA ARG A 276 -7.30 6.10 16.63
C ARG A 276 -8.33 6.57 15.58
N PRO A 277 -8.10 7.64 14.79
CA PRO A 277 -8.94 8.01 13.64
C PRO A 277 -9.22 6.84 12.70
N THR A 278 -8.17 6.11 12.31
CA THR A 278 -8.28 4.94 11.41
C THR A 278 -9.14 3.84 12.00
N LYS A 279 -8.93 3.52 13.29
CA LYS A 279 -9.70 2.51 14.01
C LYS A 279 -11.19 2.87 14.07
N LEU A 280 -11.49 4.13 14.41
CA LEU A 280 -12.87 4.61 14.55
C LEU A 280 -13.64 4.58 13.23
N VAL A 281 -13.07 5.10 12.13
CA VAL A 281 -13.76 5.12 10.83
C VAL A 281 -14.01 3.69 10.30
N ARG A 282 -13.05 2.77 10.48
CA ARG A 282 -13.21 1.36 10.10
C ARG A 282 -14.25 0.65 10.96
N ALA A 283 -14.32 0.96 12.25
CA ALA A 283 -15.36 0.44 13.12
C ALA A 283 -16.75 0.96 12.72
N CYS A 284 -16.87 2.23 12.31
CA CYS A 284 -18.12 2.76 11.74
C CYS A 284 -18.53 2.01 10.47
N LEU A 285 -17.60 1.72 9.55
CA LEU A 285 -17.87 0.90 8.37
C LEU A 285 -18.35 -0.51 8.74
N SER A 286 -17.66 -1.21 9.66
CA SER A 286 -18.09 -2.52 10.13
C SER A 286 -19.51 -2.49 10.69
N ARG A 287 -19.82 -1.49 11.51
CA ARG A 287 -21.17 -1.32 12.07
C ARG A 287 -22.21 -1.02 10.98
N TYR A 288 -21.86 -0.21 9.99
CA TYR A 288 -22.73 0.08 8.87
C TYR A 288 -23.07 -1.17 8.05
N ARG A 289 -22.08 -2.05 7.83
CA ARG A 289 -22.28 -3.34 7.15
C ARG A 289 -23.26 -4.24 7.89
N GLU A 290 -23.13 -4.35 9.21
CA GLU A 290 -24.07 -5.12 10.05
C GLU A 290 -25.52 -4.62 9.94
N LEU A 291 -25.70 -3.29 9.79
CA LEU A 291 -27.02 -2.67 9.80
C LEU A 291 -27.70 -2.61 8.43
N ASN A 292 -26.94 -2.66 7.33
CA ASN A 292 -27.44 -2.40 5.98
C ASN A 292 -27.17 -3.52 4.97
N ASP A 293 -26.58 -4.65 5.39
CA ASP A 293 -26.12 -5.72 4.48
C ASP A 293 -25.21 -5.18 3.36
N TYR A 294 -24.41 -4.17 3.68
CA TYR A 294 -23.47 -3.56 2.74
C TYR A 294 -22.28 -4.49 2.51
N ARG A 295 -22.16 -5.07 1.31
CA ARG A 295 -21.19 -6.15 1.00
C ARG A 295 -20.01 -5.72 0.14
N GLU A 296 -20.01 -4.50 -0.39
CA GLU A 296 -18.92 -4.00 -1.21
C GLU A 296 -17.60 -4.00 -0.42
N ARG A 297 -16.55 -4.48 -1.09
CA ARG A 297 -15.19 -4.62 -0.55
C ARG A 297 -14.14 -3.94 -1.41
N THR A 298 -14.44 -3.72 -2.69
CA THR A 298 -13.54 -3.04 -3.62
C THR A 298 -13.88 -1.57 -3.60
N ASN A 299 -12.87 -0.76 -3.31
CA ASN A 299 -13.00 0.69 -3.37
C ASN A 299 -12.67 1.17 -4.79
N GLU A 300 -13.70 1.59 -5.52
CA GLU A 300 -13.60 2.11 -6.89
C GLU A 300 -13.88 3.63 -6.95
N PHE A 301 -13.86 4.31 -5.79
CA PHE A 301 -14.12 5.73 -5.74
C PHE A 301 -13.00 6.52 -6.46
N ASP A 302 -13.38 7.27 -7.49
CA ASP A 302 -12.55 8.26 -8.16
C ASP A 302 -13.23 9.61 -8.00
N GLU A 303 -12.53 10.56 -7.37
CA GLU A 303 -13.02 11.91 -7.19
C GLU A 303 -12.98 12.61 -8.55
N GLY A 304 -14.15 12.92 -9.11
CA GLY A 304 -14.24 13.67 -10.35
C GLY A 304 -13.66 15.09 -10.22
N PRO A 305 -13.40 15.79 -11.34
CA PRO A 305 -13.00 17.18 -11.29
C PRO A 305 -14.07 18.04 -10.60
N ARG A 306 -13.64 19.12 -9.95
CA ARG A 306 -14.56 20.03 -9.26
C ARG A 306 -15.56 20.63 -10.24
N GLU A 307 -16.73 21.01 -9.72
CA GLU A 307 -17.78 21.65 -10.51
C GLU A 307 -17.26 22.91 -11.20
N THR A 308 -16.35 23.65 -10.55
CA THR A 308 -15.71 24.84 -11.12
C THR A 308 -14.98 24.56 -12.42
N TRP A 309 -14.23 23.45 -12.51
CA TRP A 309 -13.55 23.03 -13.74
C TRP A 309 -14.53 22.42 -14.74
N SER A 310 -15.44 21.58 -14.25
CA SER A 310 -16.45 20.90 -15.07
C SER A 310 -17.36 21.89 -15.80
N ALA A 311 -17.71 23.01 -15.16
CA ALA A 311 -18.55 24.07 -15.74
C ALA A 311 -17.82 24.94 -16.79
N MET A 312 -16.48 24.91 -16.84
CA MET A 312 -15.73 25.68 -17.84
C MET A 312 -15.88 25.06 -19.23
N GLY A 313 -16.14 25.90 -20.23
CA GLY A 313 -16.06 25.50 -21.64
C GLY A 313 -14.61 25.23 -22.07
N ALA A 314 -14.42 24.48 -23.15
CA ALA A 314 -13.10 24.06 -23.62
C ALA A 314 -12.09 25.22 -23.83
N ALA A 315 -12.56 26.36 -24.35
CA ALA A 315 -11.72 27.55 -24.54
C ALA A 315 -11.26 28.16 -23.20
N ALA A 316 -12.17 28.24 -22.21
CA ALA A 316 -11.85 28.76 -20.89
C ALA A 316 -10.88 27.85 -20.12
N ARG A 317 -11.05 26.52 -20.24
CA ARG A 317 -10.12 25.53 -19.66
C ARG A 317 -8.72 25.67 -20.25
N ARG A 318 -8.62 25.76 -21.59
CA ARG A 318 -7.34 25.97 -22.27
C ARG A 318 -6.66 27.25 -21.80
N GLN A 319 -7.41 28.36 -21.78
CA GLN A 319 -6.87 29.65 -21.34
C GLN A 319 -6.35 29.57 -19.89
N ALA A 320 -7.14 29.01 -18.97
CA ALA A 320 -6.74 28.89 -17.56
C ALA A 320 -5.45 28.08 -17.38
N VAL A 321 -5.29 26.98 -18.14
CA VAL A 321 -4.07 26.18 -18.11
C VAL A 321 -2.89 26.93 -18.73
N GLU A 322 -3.08 27.57 -19.89
CA GLU A 322 -2.02 28.31 -20.58
C GLU A 322 -1.49 29.49 -19.74
N GLU A 323 -2.36 30.20 -19.02
CA GLU A 323 -1.96 31.25 -18.06
C GLU A 323 -1.05 30.69 -16.95
N VAL A 324 -1.38 29.52 -16.39
CA VAL A 324 -0.54 28.87 -15.38
C VAL A 324 0.80 28.42 -15.97
N LEU A 325 0.81 27.88 -17.19
CA LEU A 325 2.03 27.42 -17.86
C LEU A 325 2.98 28.58 -18.17
N GLU A 326 2.46 29.73 -18.59
CA GLU A 326 3.26 30.93 -18.87
C GLU A 326 3.91 31.47 -17.59
N ASP A 327 3.13 31.64 -16.52
CA ASP A 327 3.63 32.05 -15.20
C ASP A 327 4.71 31.07 -14.69
N PHE A 328 4.47 29.76 -14.87
CA PHE A 328 5.40 28.71 -14.45
C PHE A 328 6.72 28.78 -15.22
N ALA A 329 6.66 28.95 -16.54
CA ALA A 329 7.86 29.02 -17.38
C ALA A 329 8.75 30.20 -16.98
N LEU A 330 8.15 31.39 -16.82
CA LEU A 330 8.86 32.59 -16.41
C LEU A 330 9.47 32.46 -15.01
N ALA A 331 8.75 31.84 -14.07
CA ALA A 331 9.23 31.64 -12.69
C ALA A 331 10.43 30.67 -12.59
N HIS A 332 10.62 29.79 -13.57
CA HIS A 332 11.67 28.77 -13.57
C HIS A 332 12.74 29.03 -14.65
N GLY A 333 12.87 30.28 -15.11
CA GLY A 333 13.96 30.71 -15.99
C GLY A 333 13.77 30.39 -17.48
N GLY A 334 12.59 29.90 -17.87
CA GLY A 334 12.22 29.75 -19.28
C GLY A 334 11.63 31.03 -19.88
N GLU A 335 11.29 30.97 -21.17
CA GLU A 335 10.61 32.03 -21.92
C GLU A 335 9.11 31.74 -22.10
N ALA A 336 8.36 32.77 -22.50
CA ALA A 336 6.95 32.60 -22.87
C ALA A 336 6.81 31.59 -24.02
N GLY A 337 6.01 30.54 -23.80
CA GLY A 337 5.82 29.44 -24.75
C GLY A 337 6.74 28.23 -24.56
N ASP A 338 7.71 28.29 -23.64
CA ASP A 338 8.54 27.12 -23.29
C ASP A 338 7.72 26.02 -22.59
N ALA A 339 6.61 26.38 -21.94
CA ALA A 339 5.58 25.45 -21.49
C ALA A 339 4.28 25.73 -22.25
N SER A 340 3.72 24.70 -22.90
CA SER A 340 2.50 24.86 -23.69
C SER A 340 1.56 23.67 -23.59
N LEU A 341 0.25 23.95 -23.64
CA LEU A 341 -0.80 22.93 -23.64
C LEU A 341 -1.05 22.42 -25.06
N VAL A 342 -0.77 21.15 -25.30
CA VAL A 342 -1.05 20.47 -26.57
C VAL A 342 -2.54 20.13 -26.66
N SER A 343 -3.05 19.36 -25.70
CA SER A 343 -4.45 18.90 -25.67
C SER A 343 -4.94 18.69 -24.24
N ILE A 344 -6.26 18.75 -24.08
CA ILE A 344 -6.96 18.27 -22.88
C ILE A 344 -7.71 17.00 -23.32
N GLU A 345 -7.34 15.87 -22.75
CA GLU A 345 -7.96 14.56 -22.99
C GLU A 345 -8.83 14.17 -21.79
N PHE A 346 -9.95 13.47 -22.03
CA PHE A 346 -10.85 12.99 -20.98
C PHE A 346 -11.24 14.06 -19.93
N ASP A 347 -11.35 15.31 -20.38
CA ASP A 347 -11.62 16.50 -19.56
C ASP A 347 -10.61 16.86 -18.46
N VAL A 348 -9.69 15.99 -18.06
CA VAL A 348 -8.75 16.23 -16.94
C VAL A 348 -7.27 15.97 -17.28
N ARG A 349 -6.98 15.26 -18.37
CA ARG A 349 -5.61 14.91 -18.76
C ARG A 349 -5.02 16.01 -19.63
N LEU A 350 -4.01 16.69 -19.12
CA LEU A 350 -3.29 17.76 -19.80
C LEU A 350 -2.05 17.18 -20.49
N VAL A 351 -2.03 17.20 -21.82
CA VAL A 351 -0.84 16.87 -22.60
C VAL A 351 -0.04 18.15 -22.82
N LEU A 352 1.16 18.20 -22.26
CA LEU A 352 2.01 19.38 -22.17
C LEU A 352 3.28 19.19 -23.00
N ARG A 353 3.75 20.27 -23.62
CA ARG A 353 5.08 20.35 -24.21
C ARG A 353 5.93 21.30 -23.37
N LEU A 354 7.08 20.80 -22.93
CA LEU A 354 8.14 21.59 -22.32
C LEU A 354 9.33 21.68 -23.28
N CYS A 355 9.89 22.87 -23.46
CA CYS A 355 11.00 23.21 -24.34
C CYS A 355 12.04 24.08 -23.60
N GLY A 356 13.16 24.37 -24.26
CA GLY A 356 14.14 25.33 -23.76
C GLY A 356 14.77 24.87 -22.44
N GLU A 357 14.89 25.79 -21.49
CA GLU A 357 15.46 25.53 -20.16
C GLU A 357 14.60 24.54 -19.33
N LEU A 358 13.31 24.36 -19.69
CA LEU A 358 12.40 23.43 -19.01
C LEU A 358 12.54 21.97 -19.48
N ASP A 359 13.24 21.72 -20.60
CA ASP A 359 13.50 20.38 -21.15
C ASP A 359 14.88 19.83 -20.76
N GLY A 360 15.39 20.26 -19.59
CA GLY A 360 16.69 19.86 -19.05
C GLY A 360 16.67 18.64 -18.13
N PRO A 361 17.81 18.31 -17.48
CA PRO A 361 17.91 17.21 -16.50
C PRO A 361 16.94 17.33 -15.32
N ASP A 362 16.58 18.55 -14.95
CA ASP A 362 15.66 18.84 -13.84
C ASP A 362 14.18 18.73 -14.22
N LYS A 363 13.88 18.39 -15.49
CA LYS A 363 12.52 18.24 -16.00
C LYS A 363 11.60 17.40 -15.11
N PRO A 364 12.01 16.25 -14.54
CA PRO A 364 11.15 15.50 -13.64
C PRO A 364 10.75 16.28 -12.38
N ALA A 365 11.69 17.02 -11.77
CA ALA A 365 11.42 17.85 -10.62
C ALA A 365 10.48 19.02 -10.98
N LEU A 366 10.73 19.67 -12.12
CA LEU A 366 9.86 20.73 -12.64
C LEU A 366 8.45 20.23 -12.92
N CYS A 367 8.28 19.02 -13.47
CA CYS A 367 6.95 18.43 -13.69
C CYS A 367 6.18 18.25 -12.38
N MET A 368 6.83 17.78 -11.31
CA MET A 368 6.19 17.65 -9.99
C MET A 368 5.76 19.01 -9.42
N VAL A 369 6.59 20.05 -9.60
CA VAL A 369 6.23 21.41 -9.17
C VAL A 369 5.06 21.93 -9.99
N LEU A 370 5.08 21.74 -11.32
CA LEU A 370 4.04 22.19 -12.23
C LEU A 370 2.69 21.52 -11.95
N GLU A 371 2.68 20.19 -11.76
CA GLU A 371 1.47 19.44 -11.41
C GLU A 371 0.82 20.01 -10.15
N ARG A 372 1.62 20.21 -9.09
CA ARG A 372 1.15 20.85 -7.86
C ARG A 372 0.61 22.26 -8.08
N THR A 373 1.29 23.08 -8.89
CA THR A 373 0.80 24.43 -9.22
C THR A 373 -0.55 24.39 -9.94
N LEU A 374 -0.73 23.45 -10.87
CA LEU A 374 -2.01 23.24 -11.56
C LEU A 374 -3.11 22.77 -10.59
N HIS A 375 -2.80 21.86 -9.68
CA HIS A 375 -3.73 21.39 -8.64
C HIS A 375 -4.21 22.51 -7.72
N GLU A 376 -3.30 23.42 -7.35
CA GLU A 376 -3.59 24.53 -6.46
C GLU A 376 -4.38 25.65 -7.14
N ARG A 377 -4.03 25.98 -8.38
CA ARG A 377 -4.61 27.13 -9.10
C ARG A 377 -5.88 26.79 -9.88
N ILE A 378 -6.04 25.53 -10.29
CA ILE A 378 -7.12 25.12 -11.19
C ILE A 378 -7.95 24.02 -10.57
N ASP A 379 -7.44 22.78 -10.54
CA ASP A 379 -8.20 21.63 -10.09
C ASP A 379 -7.27 20.46 -9.70
N PRO A 380 -7.48 19.84 -8.52
CA PRO A 380 -6.63 18.74 -8.05
C PRO A 380 -6.74 17.45 -8.85
N ARG A 381 -7.76 17.30 -9.70
CA ARG A 381 -7.95 16.09 -10.52
C ARG A 381 -7.16 16.10 -11.83
N LEU A 382 -6.51 17.22 -12.16
CA LEU A 382 -5.74 17.36 -13.40
C LEU A 382 -4.54 16.42 -13.41
N GLU A 383 -4.34 15.72 -14.52
CA GLU A 383 -3.20 14.82 -14.71
C GLU A 383 -2.27 15.43 -15.76
N ILE A 384 -0.97 15.50 -15.50
CA ILE A 384 -0.01 15.98 -16.49
C ILE A 384 0.64 14.83 -17.27
N TYR A 385 0.69 14.97 -18.59
CA TYR A 385 1.41 14.07 -19.49
C TYR A 385 2.32 14.91 -20.36
N LEU A 386 3.56 14.48 -20.53
CA LEU A 386 4.45 15.12 -21.47
C LEU A 386 4.19 14.58 -22.87
N GLU A 387 4.17 15.48 -23.86
CA GLU A 387 4.10 15.10 -25.26
C GLU A 387 5.23 14.12 -25.58
N GLU A 388 4.87 12.93 -26.04
CA GLU A 388 5.85 11.96 -26.49
C GLU A 388 6.65 12.56 -27.65
N VAL A 389 7.97 12.67 -27.45
CA VAL A 389 8.89 12.95 -28.56
C VAL A 389 8.93 11.69 -29.43
N ARG A 390 7.92 11.52 -30.29
CA ARG A 390 7.94 10.46 -31.30
C ARG A 390 9.18 10.64 -32.14
N ASP A 391 10.01 9.58 -32.16
CA ASP A 391 11.30 9.49 -32.85
C ASP A 391 11.24 10.24 -34.19
N ARG A 392 11.79 11.47 -34.22
CA ARG A 392 11.79 12.34 -35.40
C ARG A 392 12.69 11.80 -36.53
N ASN A 393 13.36 10.67 -36.29
CA ASN A 393 14.28 10.04 -37.23
C ASN A 393 13.55 9.51 -38.47
N LYS A 394 13.67 10.24 -39.59
CA LYS A 394 13.14 9.87 -40.91
C LYS A 394 13.56 8.46 -41.37
N LEU A 395 14.72 7.96 -40.92
CA LEU A 395 15.30 6.69 -41.38
C LEU A 395 14.52 5.45 -40.95
N ARG A 396 13.81 5.48 -39.81
CA ARG A 396 13.02 4.32 -39.33
C ARG A 396 11.63 4.22 -39.97
N ARG A 397 11.14 5.28 -40.64
CA ARG A 397 9.84 5.27 -41.34
C ARG A 397 9.86 4.48 -42.65
N LEU A 398 11.05 4.26 -43.23
CA LEU A 398 11.20 3.54 -44.50
C LEU A 398 11.16 2.00 -44.34
N ALA A 399 11.11 1.48 -43.12
CA ALA A 399 11.13 0.03 -42.89
C ALA A 399 9.74 -0.65 -42.88
N VAL A 400 8.63 0.12 -42.91
CA VAL A 400 7.26 -0.43 -42.78
C VAL A 400 6.47 -0.40 -44.10
N VAL A 401 7.06 0.06 -45.21
CA VAL A 401 6.38 0.02 -46.52
C VAL A 401 7.20 -0.80 -47.51
N ALA A 402 7.03 -2.11 -47.43
CA ALA A 402 7.14 -2.98 -48.59
C ALA A 402 5.97 -3.98 -48.52
N PRO A 403 4.92 -3.84 -49.34
CA PRO A 403 3.96 -4.93 -49.50
C PRO A 403 4.68 -6.08 -50.20
N ASN A 404 4.60 -7.28 -49.60
CA ASN A 404 5.06 -8.51 -50.25
C ASN A 404 4.26 -8.73 -51.55
N PRO A 405 4.92 -9.10 -52.66
CA PRO A 405 4.28 -9.37 -53.94
C PRO A 405 3.35 -10.57 -53.91
#